data_AF-A0A0A9FAB7-F1
#
_entry.id   AF-A0A0A9FAB7-F1
#
_cell.length_a   1.000
_cell.length_b   1.000
_cell.length_c   1.000
_cell.angle_alpha   90.00
_cell.angle_beta   90.00
_cell.angle_gamma   90.00
#
_symmetry.space_group_name_H-M   'P 1'
#
loop_
_entity.id
_entity.type
_entity.pdbx_description
1 polymer ?
#
loop_
_entity_poly.entity_id
_entity_poly.type
_entity_poly.pdbx_seq_one_letter_code
_entity_poly.pdbx_strand_id
1 'polypeptide(L)'
;MIYEQPESTRGTVRGLVLLNCAGGMNNKAIVDDWRIKLFLPLLWLIDFLLKQRPVASTLFERVKDRNNLKDILLSVYGNKDAVDDELVEIIRGPADTEGALDAFVSTVTGPPGPSPIALMPRLADVPVLVLWGDRDPFTPIDGPVGRFFSALPSELPNVTLHMLEGVGHCPHDDRPDLVHDRLLPWLHSLPLPPPAAEAAAGGVV
;
A
#
# COMPACT_ATOMS: atom_id res chain seq x y z
N MET A 1 20.03 -10.60 -26.07
CA MET A 1 18.63 -10.86 -25.68
C MET A 1 17.92 -9.53 -25.64
N ILE A 2 17.01 -9.31 -26.57
CA ILE A 2 16.17 -8.11 -26.64
C ILE A 2 15.09 -8.33 -25.59
N TYR A 3 15.05 -7.48 -24.56
CA TYR A 3 13.95 -7.46 -23.60
C TYR A 3 12.73 -6.96 -24.38
N GLU A 4 11.84 -7.86 -24.81
CA GLU A 4 10.53 -7.47 -25.33
C GLU A 4 9.85 -6.65 -24.22
N GLN A 5 9.57 -5.38 -24.52
CA GLN A 5 8.69 -4.58 -23.68
C GLN A 5 7.34 -5.30 -23.67
N PRO A 6 6.75 -5.61 -22.50
CA PRO A 6 5.43 -6.22 -22.47
C PRO A 6 4.46 -5.34 -23.24
N GLU A 7 3.59 -6.01 -24.00
CA GLU A 7 2.53 -5.42 -24.81
C GLU A 7 1.82 -4.30 -24.02
N SER A 8 1.62 -3.15 -24.67
CA SER A 8 1.09 -1.95 -24.02
C SER A 8 -0.28 -2.24 -23.40
N THR A 9 -0.33 -2.41 -22.08
CA THR A 9 -1.56 -2.52 -21.28
C THR A 9 -2.34 -1.20 -21.18
N ARG A 10 -1.97 -0.17 -21.96
CA ARG A 10 -2.72 1.09 -22.03
C ARG A 10 -4.16 0.79 -22.47
N GLY A 11 -5.08 0.90 -21.52
CA GLY A 11 -6.52 0.70 -21.73
C GLY A 11 -7.17 -0.40 -20.89
N THR A 12 -6.40 -1.28 -20.21
CA THR A 12 -7.00 -2.32 -19.34
C THR A 12 -7.33 -1.81 -17.94
N VAL A 13 -6.59 -0.82 -17.43
CA VAL A 13 -6.84 -0.19 -16.13
C VAL A 13 -7.79 0.99 -16.30
N ARG A 14 -8.95 0.95 -15.63
CA ARG A 14 -10.01 1.97 -15.73
C ARG A 14 -9.95 3.02 -14.62
N GLY A 15 -9.26 2.70 -13.54
CA GLY A 15 -9.07 3.56 -12.39
C GLY A 15 -8.12 2.91 -11.40
N LEU A 16 -7.57 3.71 -10.50
CA LEU A 16 -6.70 3.28 -9.42
C LEU A 16 -7.28 3.76 -8.08
N VAL A 17 -7.35 2.87 -7.11
CA VAL A 17 -7.69 3.22 -5.73
C VAL A 17 -6.46 3.04 -4.87
N LEU A 18 -6.11 4.09 -4.12
CA LEU A 18 -5.00 4.12 -3.20
C LEU A 18 -5.54 4.28 -1.79
N LEU A 19 -5.26 3.30 -0.93
CA LEU A 19 -5.67 3.28 0.48
C LEU A 19 -4.43 3.50 1.32
N ASN A 20 -4.34 4.63 2.04
CA ASN A 20 -3.18 4.99 2.88
C ASN A 20 -1.84 4.60 2.25
N CYS A 21 -1.61 5.05 1.01
CA CYS A 21 -0.53 4.55 0.17
C CYS A 21 0.84 4.89 0.78
N ALA A 22 1.50 3.86 1.32
CA ALA A 22 2.83 4.02 1.88
C ALA A 22 3.91 4.20 0.81
N GLY A 23 4.89 5.06 1.09
CA GLY A 23 6.03 5.30 0.19
C GLY A 23 7.02 4.13 0.10
N GLY A 24 6.99 3.22 1.08
CA GLY A 24 7.73 1.95 1.13
C GLY A 24 7.86 1.39 2.55
N MET A 25 8.00 0.08 2.68
CA MET A 25 8.09 -0.64 3.96
C MET A 25 9.50 -0.78 4.54
N ASN A 26 10.52 -0.24 3.85
CA ASN A 26 11.91 -0.38 4.27
C ASN A 26 12.60 0.95 4.43
N ASN A 27 13.69 0.91 5.19
CA ASN A 27 14.58 2.04 5.48
C ASN A 27 15.25 2.66 4.24
N LYS A 28 15.05 2.06 3.06
CA LYS A 28 15.62 2.50 1.78
C LYS A 28 14.62 3.30 0.94
N ALA A 29 13.35 3.32 1.32
CA ALA A 29 12.32 4.20 0.77
C ALA A 29 12.48 5.64 1.30
N ILE A 30 13.71 6.13 1.35
CA ILE A 30 14.08 7.42 1.94
C ILE A 30 13.45 8.51 1.08
N VAL A 31 12.38 9.09 1.60
CA VAL A 31 11.94 10.44 1.25
C VAL A 31 13.02 11.41 1.73
N ASP A 32 13.31 12.44 0.93
CA ASP A 32 14.47 13.34 1.07
C ASP A 32 14.35 14.28 2.31
N ASP A 33 14.23 13.70 3.50
CA ASP A 33 14.14 14.38 4.80
C ASP A 33 15.48 14.25 5.54
N TRP A 34 16.07 15.39 5.88
CA TRP A 34 17.35 15.48 6.58
C TRP A 34 17.33 14.82 7.97
N ARG A 35 16.17 14.70 8.61
CA ARG A 35 16.01 14.01 9.89
C ARG A 35 16.23 12.51 9.76
N ILE A 36 15.75 11.92 8.66
CA ILE A 36 15.93 10.49 8.34
C ILE A 36 17.41 10.22 8.01
N LYS A 37 18.08 11.17 7.35
CA LYS A 37 19.52 11.06 7.03
C LYS A 37 20.41 10.92 8.28
N LEU A 38 20.01 11.52 9.40
CA LEU A 38 20.74 11.41 10.67
C LEU A 38 20.69 10.00 11.27
N PHE A 39 19.62 9.24 11.00
CA PHE A 39 19.43 7.88 11.50
C PHE A 39 19.89 6.79 10.52
N LEU A 40 20.36 7.12 9.32
CA LEU A 40 20.87 6.16 8.34
C LEU A 40 21.85 5.11 8.88
N PRO A 41 22.87 5.44 9.70
CA PRO A 41 23.75 4.41 10.25
C PRO A 41 23.01 3.40 11.15
N LEU A 42 21.98 3.85 11.87
CA LEU A 42 21.10 2.97 12.65
C LEU A 42 20.23 2.11 11.75
N LEU A 43 19.69 2.68 10.67
CA LEU A 43 18.90 1.94 9.70
C LEU A 43 19.71 0.85 8.98
N TRP A 44 20.98 1.15 8.63
CA TRP A 44 21.91 0.16 8.08
C TRP A 44 22.30 -0.91 9.09
N LEU A 45 22.39 -0.57 10.37
CA LEU A 45 22.59 -1.54 11.44
C LEU A 45 21.39 -2.48 11.58
N ILE A 46 20.16 -1.94 11.53
CA ILE A 46 18.92 -2.74 11.51
C ILE A 46 18.92 -3.67 10.29
N ASP A 47 19.21 -3.17 9.09
CA ASP A 47 19.34 -3.98 7.88
C ASP A 47 20.40 -5.09 8.04
N PHE A 48 21.56 -4.77 8.62
CA PHE A 48 22.63 -5.73 8.85
C PHE A 48 22.20 -6.83 9.83
N LEU A 49 21.51 -6.46 10.91
CA LEU A 49 20.98 -7.38 11.90
C LEU A 49 19.89 -8.27 11.29
N LEU A 50 18.99 -7.73 10.48
CA LEU A 50 17.94 -8.48 9.80
C LEU A 50 18.48 -9.41 8.70
N LYS A 51 19.68 -9.16 8.16
CA LYS A 51 20.37 -10.13 7.31
C LYS A 51 20.90 -11.35 8.07
N GLN A 52 21.04 -11.26 9.40
CA GLN A 52 21.42 -12.41 10.21
C GLN A 52 20.18 -13.28 10.48
N ARG A 53 20.12 -14.46 9.84
CA ARG A 53 18.96 -15.37 9.92
C ARG A 53 18.50 -15.67 11.36
N PRO A 54 19.38 -15.89 12.36
CA PRO A 54 18.93 -16.10 13.74
C PRO A 54 18.21 -14.90 14.36
N VAL A 55 18.69 -13.68 14.07
CA VAL A 55 18.11 -12.42 14.57
C VAL A 55 16.76 -12.17 13.91
N ALA A 56 16.71 -12.32 12.58
CA ALA A 56 15.47 -12.20 11.82
C ALA A 56 14.41 -13.21 12.27
N SER A 57 14.81 -14.47 12.49
CA SER A 57 13.92 -15.52 13.00
C SER A 57 13.37 -15.16 14.38
N THR A 58 14.23 -14.74 15.31
CA THR A 58 13.79 -14.36 16.67
C THR A 58 12.82 -13.17 16.64
N LEU A 59 13.12 -12.15 15.82
CA LEU A 59 12.21 -11.02 15.66
C LEU A 59 10.89 -11.44 15.03
N PHE A 60 10.94 -12.26 13.98
CA PHE A 60 9.75 -12.74 13.28
C PHE A 60 8.83 -13.54 14.20
N GLU A 61 9.35 -14.50 14.95
CA GLU A 61 8.60 -15.25 15.96
C GLU A 61 7.95 -14.33 17.01
N ARG A 62 8.65 -13.27 17.42
CA ARG A 62 8.09 -12.29 18.34
C ARG A 62 6.98 -11.45 17.70
N VAL A 63 7.15 -11.03 16.45
CA VAL A 63 6.16 -10.22 15.73
C VAL A 63 4.88 -11.01 15.45
N LYS A 64 5.00 -12.29 15.08
CA LYS A 64 3.84 -13.15 14.79
C LYS A 64 3.21 -13.78 16.03
N ASP A 65 3.83 -13.63 17.21
CA ASP A 65 3.18 -13.99 18.47
C ASP A 65 1.83 -13.27 18.56
N ARG A 66 0.80 -14.00 18.95
CA ARG A 66 -0.60 -13.53 18.92
C ARG A 66 -0.80 -12.21 19.65
N ASN A 67 -0.22 -12.06 20.85
CA ASN A 67 -0.43 -10.86 21.67
C ASN A 67 0.34 -9.68 21.10
N ASN A 68 1.59 -9.89 20.70
CA ASN A 68 2.38 -8.83 20.07
C ASN A 68 1.76 -8.37 18.75
N LEU A 69 1.26 -9.31 17.93
CA LEU A 69 0.56 -8.98 16.69
C LEU A 69 -0.69 -8.15 16.96
N LYS A 70 -1.49 -8.55 17.95
CA LYS A 70 -2.67 -7.78 18.38
C LYS A 70 -2.29 -6.37 18.82
N ASP A 71 -1.24 -6.20 19.62
CA ASP A 71 -0.75 -4.89 20.05
C ASP A 71 -0.27 -4.03 18.86
N ILE A 72 0.40 -4.65 17.87
CA ILE A 72 0.80 -3.98 16.64
C ILE A 72 -0.43 -3.52 15.85
N LEU A 73 -1.43 -4.38 15.65
CA LEU A 73 -2.69 -4.02 14.97
C LEU A 73 -3.40 -2.89 15.72
N LEU A 74 -3.55 -3.01 17.04
CA LEU A 74 -4.09 -1.95 17.88
C LEU A 74 -3.29 -0.65 17.80
N SER A 75 -2.00 -0.68 17.45
CA SER A 75 -1.22 0.55 17.28
C SER A 75 -1.53 1.26 15.96
N VAL A 76 -1.94 0.55 14.91
CA VAL A 76 -2.12 1.12 13.55
C VAL A 76 -3.57 1.35 13.13
N TYR A 77 -4.53 0.69 13.78
CA TYR A 77 -5.97 0.87 13.53
C TYR A 77 -6.49 2.09 14.31
N GLY A 78 -7.35 2.90 13.73
CA GLY A 78 -8.10 3.96 14.40
C GLY A 78 -9.25 3.38 15.22
N ASN A 79 -10.07 2.53 14.59
CA ASN A 79 -11.11 1.74 15.24
C ASN A 79 -10.52 0.50 15.92
N LYS A 80 -10.34 0.58 17.24
CA LYS A 80 -9.77 -0.53 18.02
C LYS A 80 -10.72 -1.72 18.13
N ASP A 81 -12.03 -1.50 18.00
CA ASP A 81 -13.02 -2.56 18.08
C ASP A 81 -12.99 -3.48 16.84
N ALA A 82 -12.41 -3.01 15.73
CA ALA A 82 -12.15 -3.83 14.55
C ALA A 82 -11.00 -4.83 14.77
N VAL A 83 -10.17 -4.66 15.80
CA VAL A 83 -9.06 -5.56 16.10
C VAL A 83 -9.53 -6.70 17.01
N ASP A 84 -10.28 -7.61 16.41
CA ASP A 84 -10.79 -8.80 17.08
C ASP A 84 -9.85 -10.02 16.95
N ASP A 85 -10.26 -11.12 17.57
CA ASP A 85 -9.49 -12.36 17.59
C ASP A 85 -9.47 -13.07 16.22
N GLU A 86 -10.46 -12.82 15.37
CA GLU A 86 -10.54 -13.38 14.02
C GLU A 86 -9.52 -12.69 13.10
N LEU A 87 -9.48 -11.35 13.10
CA LEU A 87 -8.49 -10.57 12.36
C LEU A 87 -7.06 -10.99 12.73
N VAL A 88 -6.78 -11.13 14.03
CA VAL A 88 -5.45 -11.53 14.50
C VAL A 88 -5.06 -12.90 13.91
N GLU A 89 -5.97 -13.86 13.84
CA GLU A 89 -5.68 -15.17 13.27
C GLU A 89 -5.61 -15.15 11.73
N ILE A 90 -6.40 -14.32 11.05
CA ILE A 90 -6.30 -14.11 9.60
C ILE A 90 -4.90 -13.59 9.22
N ILE A 91 -4.38 -12.62 9.97
CA ILE A 91 -3.05 -12.05 9.72
C ILE A 91 -1.94 -13.00 10.16
N ARG A 92 -2.12 -13.71 11.27
CA ARG A 92 -1.13 -14.64 11.81
C ARG A 92 -0.99 -15.92 10.99
N GLY A 93 -2.08 -16.46 10.43
CA GLY A 93 -2.10 -17.73 9.72
C GLY A 93 -1.03 -17.84 8.62
N PRO A 94 -0.92 -16.87 7.69
CA PRO A 94 0.15 -16.84 6.69
C PRO A 94 1.57 -16.75 7.28
N ALA A 95 1.75 -16.21 8.49
CA ALA A 95 3.06 -16.12 9.15
C ALA A 95 3.55 -17.49 9.69
N ASP A 96 2.66 -18.48 9.78
CA ASP A 96 2.99 -19.84 10.20
C ASP A 96 3.24 -20.82 9.03
N THR A 97 3.16 -20.35 7.79
CA THR A 97 3.43 -21.19 6.61
C THR A 97 4.92 -21.27 6.26
N GLU A 98 5.29 -22.31 5.53
CA GLU A 98 6.63 -22.43 4.96
C GLU A 98 6.99 -21.20 4.10
N GLY A 99 8.21 -20.68 4.27
CA GLY A 99 8.70 -19.49 3.55
C GLY A 99 8.27 -18.14 4.14
N ALA A 100 7.43 -18.10 5.18
CA ALA A 100 6.95 -16.84 5.75
C ALA A 100 8.07 -15.97 6.34
N LEU A 101 9.06 -16.57 7.00
CA LEU A 101 10.25 -15.86 7.48
C LEU A 101 11.04 -15.25 6.33
N ASP A 102 11.23 -16.00 5.24
CA ASP A 102 11.99 -15.53 4.09
C ASP A 102 11.24 -14.38 3.38
N ALA A 103 9.90 -14.46 3.30
CA ALA A 103 9.06 -13.36 2.82
C ALA A 103 9.17 -12.13 3.72
N PHE A 104 9.10 -12.29 5.05
CA PHE A 104 9.29 -11.19 6.01
C PHE A 104 10.66 -10.50 5.84
N VAL A 105 11.74 -11.28 5.77
CA VAL A 105 13.10 -10.76 5.54
C VAL A 105 13.18 -10.04 4.20
N SER A 106 12.60 -10.61 3.14
CA SER A 106 12.57 -10.01 1.81
C SER A 106 11.82 -8.67 1.81
N THR A 107 10.67 -8.58 2.47
CA THR A 107 9.88 -7.34 2.55
C THR A 107 10.65 -6.21 3.26
N VAL A 108 11.35 -6.52 4.36
CA VAL A 108 12.07 -5.50 5.14
C VAL A 108 13.42 -5.15 4.52
N THR A 109 14.14 -6.11 3.93
CA THR A 109 15.52 -5.90 3.47
C THR A 109 15.66 -5.76 1.95
N GLY A 110 14.63 -6.12 1.19
CA GLY A 110 14.60 -6.07 -0.27
C GLY A 110 14.69 -4.66 -0.84
N PRO A 111 14.83 -4.52 -2.17
CA PRO A 111 14.74 -3.21 -2.82
C PRO A 111 13.33 -2.64 -2.67
N PRO A 112 13.17 -1.32 -2.39
CA PRO A 112 11.84 -0.70 -2.20
C PRO A 112 10.97 -0.66 -3.46
N GLY A 113 11.56 -0.93 -4.63
CA GLY A 113 10.90 -0.66 -5.92
C GLY A 113 10.78 0.84 -6.21
N PRO A 114 10.11 1.21 -7.32
CA PRO A 114 9.83 2.61 -7.64
C PRO A 114 8.85 3.20 -6.62
N SER A 115 9.12 4.42 -6.15
CA SER A 115 8.21 5.09 -5.20
C SER A 115 6.89 5.47 -5.88
N PRO A 116 5.77 5.52 -5.12
CA PRO A 116 4.49 6.03 -5.64
C PRO A 116 4.62 7.42 -6.26
N ILE A 117 5.44 8.29 -5.66
CA ILE A 117 5.76 9.63 -6.18
C ILE A 117 6.33 9.58 -7.59
N ALA A 118 7.29 8.68 -7.84
CA ALA A 118 7.90 8.52 -9.16
C ALA A 118 6.95 7.86 -10.18
N LEU A 119 5.94 7.12 -9.72
CA LEU A 119 4.98 6.42 -10.56
C LEU A 119 3.77 7.28 -10.94
N MET A 120 3.33 8.20 -10.08
CA MET A 120 2.16 9.05 -10.32
C MET A 120 2.13 9.76 -11.68
N PRO A 121 3.25 10.31 -12.21
CA PRO A 121 3.24 10.93 -13.54
C PRO A 121 2.82 10.00 -14.68
N ARG A 122 2.96 8.67 -14.51
CA ARG A 122 2.55 7.67 -15.51
C ARG A 122 1.04 7.44 -15.53
N LEU A 123 0.31 7.99 -14.56
CA LEU A 123 -1.11 7.79 -14.33
C LEU A 123 -1.93 9.06 -14.65
N ALA A 124 -1.37 10.03 -15.37
CA ALA A 124 -2.01 11.30 -15.67
C ALA A 124 -3.40 11.16 -16.35
N ASP A 125 -3.61 10.09 -17.11
CA ASP A 125 -4.87 9.83 -17.83
C ASP A 125 -5.79 8.81 -17.14
N VAL A 126 -5.42 8.31 -15.95
CA VAL A 126 -6.18 7.29 -15.22
C VAL A 126 -6.88 7.94 -14.03
N PRO A 127 -8.21 7.81 -13.86
CA PRO A 127 -8.88 8.26 -12.65
C PRO A 127 -8.27 7.63 -11.40
N VAL A 128 -7.92 8.44 -10.40
CA VAL A 128 -7.32 7.98 -9.15
C VAL A 128 -8.17 8.43 -7.96
N LEU A 129 -8.54 7.48 -7.11
CA LEU A 129 -9.16 7.73 -5.81
C LEU A 129 -8.12 7.48 -4.71
N VAL A 130 -7.89 8.48 -3.87
CA VAL A 130 -7.05 8.35 -2.67
C VAL A 130 -7.96 8.41 -1.44
N LEU A 131 -7.96 7.35 -0.64
CA LEU A 131 -8.64 7.31 0.65
C LEU A 131 -7.58 7.24 1.75
N TRP A 132 -7.63 8.17 2.70
CA TRP A 132 -6.59 8.33 3.71
C TRP A 132 -7.16 8.50 5.11
N GLY A 133 -6.78 7.62 6.03
CA GLY A 133 -7.14 7.73 7.44
C GLY A 133 -6.39 8.87 8.14
N ASP A 134 -7.11 9.78 8.80
CA ASP A 134 -6.53 10.95 9.47
C ASP A 134 -5.80 10.61 10.79
N ARG A 135 -5.94 9.38 11.28
CA ARG A 135 -5.26 8.84 12.47
C ARG A 135 -4.15 7.86 12.14
N ASP A 136 -3.74 7.74 10.88
CA ASP A 136 -2.65 6.85 10.47
C ASP A 136 -1.32 7.25 11.15
N PRO A 137 -0.78 6.38 12.04
CA PRO A 137 0.48 6.64 12.72
C PRO A 137 1.72 6.22 11.91
N PHE A 138 1.53 5.42 10.86
CA PHE A 138 2.60 4.88 10.02
C PHE A 138 2.91 5.80 8.84
N THR A 139 1.86 6.30 8.18
CA THR A 139 1.99 7.28 7.11
C THR A 139 1.12 8.50 7.41
N PRO A 140 1.56 9.35 8.35
CA PRO A 140 0.77 10.51 8.74
C PRO A 140 0.64 11.49 7.57
N ILE A 141 -0.53 12.12 7.46
CA ILE A 141 -0.88 12.98 6.32
C ILE A 141 0.04 14.20 6.20
N ASP A 142 0.61 14.65 7.32
CA ASP A 142 1.56 15.75 7.37
C ASP A 142 3.03 15.32 7.16
N GLY A 143 3.28 14.03 6.96
CA GLY A 143 4.57 13.49 6.52
C GLY A 143 4.83 13.69 5.03
N PRO A 144 6.04 13.39 4.52
CA PRO A 144 6.40 13.66 3.12
C PRO A 144 5.48 12.99 2.08
N VAL A 145 5.11 11.73 2.30
CA VAL A 145 4.22 10.97 1.40
C VAL A 145 2.79 11.50 1.48
N GLY A 146 2.29 11.73 2.70
CA GLY A 146 0.96 12.29 2.92
C GLY A 146 0.79 13.69 2.30
N ARG A 147 1.79 14.56 2.46
CA ARG A 147 1.81 15.90 1.82
C ARG A 147 1.78 15.82 0.31
N PHE A 148 2.56 14.91 -0.27
CA PHE A 148 2.56 14.68 -1.71
C PHE A 148 1.15 14.32 -2.19
N PHE A 149 0.52 13.28 -1.62
CA PHE A 149 -0.82 12.87 -2.03
C PHE A 149 -1.89 13.94 -1.73
N SER A 150 -1.74 14.71 -0.66
CA SER A 150 -2.63 15.83 -0.32
C SER A 150 -2.59 16.97 -1.34
N ALA A 151 -1.45 17.18 -2.00
CA ALA A 151 -1.30 18.22 -3.01
C ALA A 151 -1.88 17.81 -4.37
N LEU A 152 -1.87 16.51 -4.70
CA LEU A 152 -2.22 16.01 -6.03
C LEU A 152 -3.59 16.45 -6.56
N PRO A 153 -4.70 16.47 -5.78
CA PRO A 153 -5.99 16.91 -6.31
C PRO A 153 -6.00 18.36 -6.83
N SER A 154 -5.07 19.20 -6.36
CA SER A 154 -4.92 20.58 -6.84
C SER A 154 -4.07 20.69 -8.10
N GLU A 155 -3.24 19.67 -8.39
CA GLU A 155 -2.31 19.62 -9.51
C GLU A 155 -2.82 18.76 -10.67
N LEU A 156 -3.60 17.72 -10.36
CA LEU A 156 -4.03 16.67 -11.27
C LEU A 156 -5.56 16.48 -11.18
N PRO A 157 -6.33 16.86 -12.21
CA PRO A 157 -7.79 16.82 -12.15
C PRO A 157 -8.38 15.40 -12.14
N ASN A 158 -7.58 14.39 -12.51
CA ASN A 158 -7.96 12.98 -12.47
C ASN A 158 -7.82 12.35 -11.07
N VAL A 159 -7.29 13.08 -10.07
CA VAL A 159 -7.08 12.60 -8.71
C VAL A 159 -8.13 13.18 -7.77
N THR A 160 -8.86 12.32 -7.06
CA THR A 160 -9.75 12.71 -5.96
C THR A 160 -9.21 12.15 -4.66
N LEU A 161 -9.17 12.96 -3.60
CA LEU A 161 -8.73 12.53 -2.27
C LEU A 161 -9.85 12.73 -1.24
N HIS A 162 -10.07 11.73 -0.40
CA HIS A 162 -10.94 11.83 0.77
C HIS A 162 -10.19 11.42 2.03
N MET A 163 -10.21 12.32 3.03
CA MET A 163 -9.80 12.00 4.38
C MET A 163 -10.93 11.25 5.10
N LEU A 164 -10.59 10.18 5.81
CA LEU A 164 -11.51 9.37 6.59
C LEU A 164 -11.24 9.64 8.08
N GLU A 165 -12.23 10.23 8.75
CA GLU A 165 -12.13 10.66 10.14
C GLU A 165 -12.09 9.47 11.10
N GLY A 166 -11.13 9.48 12.02
CA GLY A 166 -10.96 8.44 13.04
C GLY A 166 -10.37 7.14 12.50
N VAL A 167 -9.91 7.13 11.25
CA VAL A 167 -9.39 5.93 10.58
C VAL A 167 -7.87 5.90 10.62
N GLY A 168 -7.30 4.73 10.87
CA GLY A 168 -5.86 4.48 10.92
C GLY A 168 -5.26 4.08 9.57
N HIS A 169 -4.27 3.19 9.61
CA HIS A 169 -3.46 2.82 8.45
C HIS A 169 -4.14 1.87 7.47
N CYS A 170 -5.07 1.02 7.94
CA CYS A 170 -5.74 0.01 7.12
C CYS A 170 -7.20 0.38 6.88
N PRO A 171 -7.52 1.43 6.10
CA PRO A 171 -8.85 2.04 6.10
C PRO A 171 -9.97 1.08 5.68
N HIS A 172 -9.68 0.13 4.79
CA HIS A 172 -10.63 -0.86 4.28
C HIS A 172 -11.08 -1.86 5.34
N ASP A 173 -10.26 -2.12 6.34
CA ASP A 173 -10.56 -3.07 7.42
C ASP A 173 -11.00 -2.34 8.69
N ASP A 174 -10.39 -1.18 8.95
CA ASP A 174 -10.65 -0.31 10.09
C ASP A 174 -12.09 0.25 10.10
N ARG A 175 -12.51 0.84 8.97
CA ARG A 175 -13.84 1.44 8.74
C ARG A 175 -14.32 1.17 7.31
N PRO A 176 -14.69 -0.08 6.98
CA PRO A 176 -15.14 -0.46 5.64
C PRO A 176 -16.36 0.35 5.18
N ASP A 177 -17.23 0.77 6.11
CA ASP A 177 -18.38 1.63 5.83
C ASP A 177 -17.94 2.96 5.19
N LEU A 178 -16.98 3.66 5.82
CA LEU A 178 -16.48 4.94 5.32
C LEU A 178 -15.72 4.80 4.01
N VAL A 179 -15.02 3.68 3.81
CA VAL A 179 -14.36 3.36 2.54
C VAL A 179 -15.40 3.14 1.44
N HIS A 180 -16.41 2.31 1.68
CA HIS A 180 -17.44 1.99 0.69
C HIS A 180 -18.27 3.20 0.30
N ASP A 181 -18.58 4.10 1.24
CA ASP A 181 -19.29 5.36 0.99
C ASP A 181 -18.58 6.25 -0.04
N ARG A 182 -17.25 6.16 -0.14
CA ARG A 182 -16.45 6.90 -1.13
C ARG A 182 -16.16 6.07 -2.38
N LEU A 183 -15.81 4.80 -2.18
CA LEU A 183 -15.38 3.89 -3.24
C LEU A 183 -16.50 3.56 -4.22
N LEU A 184 -17.69 3.18 -3.74
CA LEU A 184 -18.75 2.69 -4.63
C LEU A 184 -19.27 3.78 -5.58
N PRO A 185 -19.61 5.01 -5.12
CA PRO A 185 -20.02 6.07 -6.03
C PRO A 185 -18.92 6.43 -7.04
N TRP A 186 -17.66 6.42 -6.60
CA TRP A 186 -16.52 6.67 -7.48
C TRP A 186 -16.40 5.60 -8.57
N LEU A 187 -16.55 4.31 -8.24
CA LEU A 187 -16.56 3.22 -9.21
C LEU A 187 -17.67 3.39 -10.26
N HIS A 188 -18.87 3.81 -9.85
CA HIS A 188 -19.98 4.08 -10.75
C HIS A 188 -19.74 5.31 -11.66
N SER A 189 -18.84 6.21 -11.26
CA SER A 189 -18.48 7.39 -12.05
C SER A 189 -17.41 7.11 -13.12
N LEU A 190 -16.75 5.94 -13.07
CA LEU A 190 -15.70 5.60 -14.02
C LEU A 190 -16.26 5.47 -15.45
N PRO A 191 -15.49 5.84 -16.48
CA PRO A 191 -15.95 5.72 -17.85
C PRO A 191 -16.28 4.26 -18.18
N LEU A 192 -17.36 4.01 -18.93
CA LEU A 192 -17.71 2.67 -19.41
C LEU A 192 -16.69 2.16 -20.45
N PRO A 193 -16.36 0.86 -20.47
CA PRO A 193 -15.49 0.31 -21.50
C PRO A 193 -16.07 0.64 -22.88
N PRO A 194 -15.22 0.90 -23.89
CA PRO A 194 -15.71 0.92 -25.25
C PRO A 194 -16.43 -0.42 -25.52
N PRO A 195 -17.55 -0.42 -26.26
CA PRO A 195 -18.25 -1.65 -26.59
C PRO A 195 -17.24 -2.63 -27.18
N ALA A 196 -17.24 -3.87 -26.67
CA ALA A 196 -16.38 -4.92 -27.17
C ALA A 196 -16.55 -4.95 -28.69
N ALA A 197 -15.44 -4.83 -29.43
CA ALA A 197 -15.48 -5.05 -30.87
C ALA A 197 -16.11 -6.42 -31.08
N GLU A 198 -17.29 -6.46 -31.71
CA GLU A 198 -17.93 -7.71 -32.12
C GLU A 198 -16.83 -8.54 -32.77
N ALA A 199 -16.50 -9.67 -32.15
CA ALA A 199 -15.56 -10.62 -32.70
C ALA A 199 -16.04 -10.88 -34.13
N ALA A 200 -15.26 -10.37 -35.10
CA ALA A 200 -15.62 -10.41 -36.49
C ALA A 200 -16.05 -11.85 -36.81
N ALA A 201 -17.34 -12.01 -37.10
CA ALA A 201 -17.89 -13.23 -37.66
C ALA A 201 -17.27 -13.39 -39.05
N GLY A 202 -16.01 -13.83 -39.09
CA GLY A 202 -15.30 -14.24 -40.28
C GLY A 202 -15.88 -15.58 -40.69
N GLY A 203 -16.91 -15.52 -41.52
CA GLY A 203 -17.50 -16.68 -42.18
C GLY A 203 -16.43 -17.48 -42.91
N VAL A 204 -16.43 -18.79 -42.66
CA VAL A 204 -15.84 -19.77 -43.56
C VAL A 204 -16.89 -20.03 -44.63
N VAL A 205 -16.59 -19.63 -45.87
CA VAL A 205 -17.11 -20.27 -47.09
C VAL A 205 -15.92 -20.91 -47.77
#